data_AF-A0A0B8WXY1-F1
#
_entry.id   AF-A0A0B8WXY1-F1
#
_cell.length_a   1.000
_cell.length_b   1.000
_cell.length_c   1.000
_cell.angle_alpha   90.00
_cell.angle_beta   90.00
_cell.angle_gamma   90.00
#
_symmetry.space_group_name_H-M   'P 1'
#
loop_
_entity.id
_entity.type
_entity.pdbx_description
1 polymer ?
#
loop_
_entity_poly.entity_id
_entity_poly.type
_entity_poly.pdbx_seq_one_letter_code
_entity_poly.pdbx_strand_id
1 'polypeptide(L)'
;MDDWFLKFDEVILGWFLGVLSTPLVMYFTAIVERRRFENVLKEELREVRFRLAASIYSLRNHLGQMDRPALEWIAVELNAYPAEPVRDRLLAGIHQMLQLNDAQLTALAARPRNPLGTKAVPKVAIPYLSAKVESIGLLCSSRQKELVNLLHYVEVINIKVEELADWNRMTFEVTNDENHALISGNADVSIQAIITAAERASACIKNYLS
;
A
#
# COMPACT_ATOMS: atom_id res chain seq x y z
N MET A 1 61.12 21.59 34.48
CA MET A 1 61.44 20.45 33.60
C MET A 1 60.13 19.76 33.20
N ASP A 2 59.12 20.57 32.86
CA ASP A 2 57.69 20.19 33.05
C ASP A 2 56.82 20.40 31.80
N ASP A 3 57.36 20.99 30.72
CA ASP A 3 56.62 21.24 29.46
C ASP A 3 56.40 19.99 28.60
N TRP A 4 57.13 18.89 28.88
CA TRP A 4 57.04 17.68 28.06
C TRP A 4 55.81 16.83 28.39
N PHE A 5 55.33 16.86 29.64
CA PHE A 5 54.10 16.18 30.04
C PHE A 5 52.86 16.81 29.39
N LEU A 6 52.79 18.15 29.35
CA LEU A 6 51.68 18.87 28.70
C LEU A 6 51.57 18.54 27.20
N LYS A 7 52.69 18.39 26.50
CA LYS A 7 52.71 18.01 25.07
C LYS A 7 52.28 16.56 24.82
N PHE A 8 52.52 15.67 25.77
CA PHE A 8 52.14 14.27 25.64
C PHE A 8 50.62 14.08 25.79
N ASP A 9 49.99 14.85 26.68
CA ASP A 9 48.55 14.84 26.90
C ASP A 9 47.76 15.33 25.67
N GLU A 10 48.26 16.34 24.96
CA GLU A 10 47.66 16.85 23.71
C GLU A 10 47.65 15.81 22.60
N VAL A 11 48.73 15.03 22.46
CA VAL A 11 48.84 13.98 21.44
C VAL A 11 47.90 12.81 21.76
N ILE A 12 47.81 12.40 23.03
CA ILE A 12 46.88 11.33 23.45
C ILE A 12 45.43 11.75 23.23
N LEU A 13 45.07 12.99 23.56
CA LEU A 13 43.73 13.52 23.29
C LEU A 13 43.41 13.53 21.80
N GLY A 14 44.36 13.92 20.95
CA GLY A 14 44.21 13.87 19.50
C GLY A 14 43.94 12.46 18.97
N TRP A 15 44.68 11.46 19.47
CA TRP A 15 44.45 10.05 19.12
C TRP A 15 43.10 9.53 19.62
N PHE A 16 42.72 9.87 20.85
CA PHE A 16 41.44 9.47 21.42
C PHE A 16 40.26 10.08 20.64
N LEU A 17 40.35 11.37 20.29
CA LEU A 17 39.36 12.05 19.44
C LEU A 17 39.32 11.45 18.03
N GLY A 18 40.47 11.09 17.46
CA GLY A 18 40.56 10.39 16.18
C GLY A 18 39.82 9.05 16.20
N VAL A 19 40.09 8.21 17.20
CA VAL A 19 39.45 6.90 17.35
C VAL A 19 37.95 7.02 17.65
N LEU A 20 37.55 8.00 18.47
CA LEU A 20 36.15 8.22 18.83
C LEU A 20 35.34 8.86 17.69
N SER A 21 35.99 9.54 16.74
CA SER A 21 35.31 10.18 15.62
C SER A 21 34.55 9.17 14.74
N THR A 22 35.15 8.02 14.45
CA THR A 22 34.54 6.98 13.60
C THR A 22 33.21 6.44 14.13
N PRO A 23 33.11 5.90 15.37
CA PRO A 23 31.84 5.41 15.90
C PRO A 23 30.79 6.53 16.03
N LEU A 24 31.19 7.76 16.33
CA LEU A 24 30.28 8.91 16.36
C LEU A 24 29.71 9.20 14.95
N VAL A 25 30.57 9.27 13.92
CA VAL A 25 30.14 9.48 12.54
C VAL A 25 29.22 8.34 12.09
N MET A 26 29.55 7.08 12.41
CA MET A 26 28.70 5.93 12.07
C MET A 26 27.32 6.03 12.75
N TYR A 27 27.28 6.41 14.02
CA TYR A 27 26.03 6.61 14.75
C TYR A 27 25.16 7.72 14.14
N PHE A 28 25.75 8.89 13.84
CA PHE A 28 25.01 9.99 13.22
C PHE A 28 24.54 9.65 11.79
N THR A 29 25.39 8.97 11.01
CA THR A 29 25.04 8.51 9.66
C THR A 29 23.84 7.57 9.72
N ALA A 30 23.82 6.59 10.63
CA ALA A 30 22.69 5.67 10.79
C ALA A 30 21.37 6.40 11.15
N ILE A 31 21.43 7.44 11.98
CA ILE A 31 20.25 8.25 12.30
C ILE A 31 19.74 9.00 11.07
N VAL A 32 20.64 9.61 10.30
CA VAL A 32 20.29 10.36 9.09
C VAL A 32 19.71 9.42 8.03
N GLU A 33 20.34 8.27 7.81
CA GLU A 33 19.88 7.24 6.87
C GLU A 33 18.49 6.73 7.25
N ARG A 34 18.27 6.38 8.52
CA ARG A 34 16.95 5.95 9.01
C ARG A 34 15.88 7.01 8.77
N ARG A 35 16.15 8.28 9.11
CA ARG A 35 15.19 9.38 8.89
C ARG A 35 14.89 9.57 7.41
N ARG A 36 15.91 9.54 6.56
CA ARG A 36 15.75 9.67 5.10
C ARG A 36 14.91 8.52 4.55
N PHE A 37 15.19 7.28 4.97
CA PHE A 37 14.42 6.10 4.60
C PHE A 37 12.96 6.22 5.04
N GLU A 38 12.70 6.54 6.31
CA GLU A 38 11.33 6.68 6.83
C GLU A 38 10.54 7.78 6.09
N ASN A 39 11.17 8.90 5.73
CA ASN A 39 10.48 10.00 5.06
C ASN A 39 10.02 9.60 3.64
N VAL A 40 10.92 9.06 2.82
CA VAL A 40 10.58 8.63 1.45
C VAL A 40 9.60 7.46 1.48
N LEU A 41 9.80 6.52 2.40
CA LEU A 41 8.89 5.38 2.56
C LEU A 41 7.48 5.85 2.94
N LYS A 42 7.31 6.82 3.84
CA LYS A 42 5.98 7.36 4.18
C LYS A 42 5.24 7.95 2.99
N GLU A 43 5.96 8.62 2.08
CA GLU A 43 5.36 9.18 0.86
C GLU A 43 4.88 8.06 -0.07
N GLU A 44 5.74 7.08 -0.35
CA GLU A 44 5.38 5.90 -1.15
C GLU A 44 4.19 5.15 -0.54
N LEU A 45 4.19 4.90 0.77
CA LEU A 45 3.11 4.19 1.44
C LEU A 45 1.77 4.93 1.37
N ARG A 46 1.77 6.28 1.45
CA ARG A 46 0.55 7.07 1.25
C ARG A 46 0.00 6.91 -0.16
N GLU A 47 0.88 6.92 -1.16
CA GLU A 47 0.50 6.72 -2.56
C GLU A 47 -0.05 5.31 -2.79
N VAL A 48 0.61 4.28 -2.26
CA VAL A 48 0.13 2.89 -2.33
C VAL A 48 -1.24 2.77 -1.66
N ARG A 49 -1.43 3.36 -0.48
CA ARG A 49 -2.73 3.38 0.22
C ARG A 49 -3.84 4.01 -0.61
N PHE A 50 -3.56 5.14 -1.27
CA PHE A 50 -4.50 5.78 -2.19
C PHE A 50 -4.87 4.87 -3.37
N ARG A 51 -3.87 4.27 -4.03
CA ARG A 51 -4.08 3.34 -5.15
C ARG A 51 -4.88 2.11 -4.72
N LEU A 52 -4.61 1.54 -3.54
CA LEU A 52 -5.36 0.42 -2.97
C LEU A 52 -6.83 0.80 -2.74
N ALA A 53 -7.10 1.97 -2.15
CA ALA A 53 -8.47 2.45 -1.93
C ALA A 53 -9.24 2.65 -3.25
N ALA A 54 -8.60 3.22 -4.26
CA ALA A 54 -9.18 3.39 -5.59
C ALA A 54 -9.47 2.04 -6.28
N SER A 55 -8.55 1.06 -6.14
CA SER A 55 -8.76 -0.30 -6.64
C SER A 55 -9.91 -1.00 -5.91
N ILE A 56 -9.98 -0.93 -4.58
CA ILE A 56 -11.08 -1.48 -3.79
C ILE A 56 -12.41 -0.86 -4.23
N TYR A 57 -12.46 0.46 -4.42
CA TYR A 57 -13.65 1.14 -4.94
C TYR A 57 -14.08 0.55 -6.28
N SER A 58 -13.16 0.45 -7.24
CA SER A 58 -13.47 -0.09 -8.58
C SER A 58 -13.96 -1.55 -8.52
N LEU A 59 -13.34 -2.38 -7.68
CA LEU A 59 -13.66 -3.81 -7.57
C LEU A 59 -14.97 -4.05 -6.84
N ARG A 60 -15.22 -3.36 -5.72
CA ARG A 60 -16.50 -3.43 -5.01
C ARG A 60 -17.64 -2.91 -5.88
N ASN A 61 -17.40 -1.86 -6.67
CA ASN A 61 -18.38 -1.36 -7.62
C ASN A 61 -18.68 -2.38 -8.72
N HIS A 62 -17.65 -3.10 -9.21
CA HIS A 62 -17.83 -4.19 -10.16
C HIS A 62 -18.69 -5.33 -9.60
N LEU A 63 -18.45 -5.72 -8.34
CA LEU A 63 -19.22 -6.78 -7.68
C LEU A 63 -20.64 -6.36 -7.25
N GLY A 64 -20.99 -5.08 -7.35
CA GLY A 64 -22.23 -4.55 -6.78
C GLY A 64 -22.24 -4.61 -5.25
N GLN A 65 -21.08 -4.49 -4.61
CA GLN A 65 -20.92 -4.56 -3.16
C GLN A 65 -20.56 -3.19 -2.57
N MET A 66 -21.29 -2.17 -3.03
CA MET A 66 -21.21 -0.81 -2.52
C MET A 66 -22.27 -0.59 -1.45
N ASP A 67 -21.90 -0.86 -0.21
CA ASP A 67 -22.66 -0.48 0.97
C ASP A 67 -22.11 0.82 1.58
N ARG A 68 -22.88 1.40 2.50
CA ARG A 68 -22.50 2.63 3.20
C ARG A 68 -21.17 2.47 3.97
N PRO A 69 -20.92 1.40 4.75
CA PRO A 69 -19.65 1.20 5.43
C PRO A 69 -18.43 1.19 4.48
N ALA A 70 -18.55 0.53 3.32
CA ALA A 70 -17.47 0.52 2.33
C ALA A 70 -17.22 1.93 1.77
N LEU A 71 -18.27 2.67 1.41
CA LEU A 71 -18.14 4.04 0.90
C LEU A 71 -17.49 4.98 1.93
N GLU A 72 -17.90 4.88 3.20
CA GLU A 72 -17.31 5.67 4.30
C GLU A 72 -15.84 5.31 4.52
N TRP A 73 -15.50 4.02 4.52
CA TRP A 73 -14.11 3.57 4.62
C TRP A 73 -13.28 4.13 3.47
N ILE A 74 -13.72 3.96 2.22
CA ILE A 74 -13.01 4.47 1.03
C ILE A 74 -12.84 5.99 1.12
N ALA A 75 -13.86 6.74 1.54
CA ALA A 75 -13.77 8.19 1.70
C ALA A 75 -12.69 8.59 2.72
N VAL A 76 -12.58 7.89 3.84
CA VAL A 76 -11.53 8.12 4.85
C VAL A 76 -10.14 7.85 4.27
N GLU A 77 -10.00 6.74 3.55
CA GLU A 77 -8.73 6.34 2.94
C GLU A 77 -8.26 7.32 1.86
N LEU A 78 -9.16 7.77 0.99
CA LEU A 78 -8.85 8.75 -0.06
C LEU A 78 -8.54 10.14 0.52
N ASN A 79 -9.23 10.57 1.59
CA ASN A 79 -8.97 11.86 2.24
C ASN A 79 -7.59 11.94 2.92
N ALA A 80 -6.98 10.80 3.26
CA ALA A 80 -5.66 10.76 3.87
C ALA A 80 -4.53 11.10 2.89
N TYR A 81 -4.80 11.10 1.58
CA TYR A 81 -3.84 11.45 0.54
C TYR A 81 -3.86 12.96 0.24
N PRO A 82 -2.71 13.60 -0.05
CA PRO A 82 -2.65 15.03 -0.41
C PRO A 82 -3.57 15.40 -1.57
N ALA A 83 -3.90 16.68 -1.68
CA ALA A 83 -4.85 17.16 -2.68
C ALA A 83 -4.38 16.90 -4.11
N GLU A 84 -5.19 16.13 -4.85
CA GLU A 84 -4.97 15.80 -6.25
C GLU A 84 -6.33 15.82 -6.99
N PRO A 85 -6.41 16.35 -8.23
CA PRO A 85 -7.68 16.45 -8.95
C PRO A 85 -8.43 15.11 -9.11
N VAL A 86 -7.70 14.00 -9.21
CA VAL A 86 -8.28 12.65 -9.31
C VAL A 86 -8.95 12.25 -8.00
N ARG A 87 -8.30 12.50 -6.87
CA ARG A 87 -8.84 12.25 -5.53
C ARG A 87 -10.15 13.02 -5.33
N ASP A 88 -10.17 14.30 -5.67
CA ASP A 88 -11.34 15.16 -5.44
C ASP A 88 -12.55 14.73 -6.28
N ARG A 89 -12.31 14.28 -7.53
CA ARG A 89 -13.36 13.71 -8.38
C ARG A 89 -13.92 12.40 -7.82
N LEU A 90 -13.05 11.50 -7.33
CA LEU A 90 -13.48 10.24 -6.71
C LEU A 90 -14.29 10.51 -5.43
N LEU A 91 -13.80 11.41 -4.57
CA LEU A 91 -14.49 11.80 -3.35
C LEU A 91 -15.85 12.45 -3.63
N ALA A 92 -15.94 13.34 -4.62
CA ALA A 92 -17.22 13.92 -5.02
C ALA A 92 -18.24 12.85 -5.43
N GLY A 93 -17.82 11.85 -6.21
CA GLY A 93 -18.66 10.70 -6.58
C GLY A 93 -19.09 9.88 -5.37
N ILE A 94 -18.16 9.58 -4.46
CA ILE A 94 -18.46 8.84 -3.22
C ILE A 94 -19.43 9.62 -2.33
N HIS A 95 -19.25 10.93 -2.17
CA HIS A 95 -20.15 11.77 -1.39
C HIS A 95 -21.55 11.83 -1.99
N GLN A 96 -21.68 11.88 -3.32
CA GLN A 96 -22.97 11.76 -3.99
C GLN A 96 -23.63 10.41 -3.70
N MET A 97 -22.88 9.31 -3.71
CA MET A 97 -23.39 7.98 -3.36
C MET A 97 -23.81 7.91 -1.88
N LEU A 98 -23.07 8.53 -0.97
CA LEU A 98 -23.39 8.57 0.46
C LEU A 98 -24.68 9.34 0.79
N GLN A 99 -25.10 10.26 -0.08
CA GLN A 99 -26.39 10.97 0.02
C GLN A 99 -27.60 10.08 -0.32
N LEU A 100 -27.38 8.96 -1.02
CA LEU A 100 -28.43 8.00 -1.32
C LEU A 100 -28.83 7.23 -0.06
N ASN A 101 -30.10 6.81 0.00
CA ASN A 101 -30.55 5.88 1.03
C ASN A 101 -30.15 4.43 0.69
N ASP A 102 -30.29 3.53 1.65
CA ASP A 102 -29.79 2.15 1.50
C ASP A 102 -30.57 1.35 0.44
N ALA A 103 -31.85 1.69 0.21
CA ALA A 103 -32.64 1.09 -0.87
C ALA A 103 -32.14 1.54 -2.26
N GLN A 104 -31.76 2.82 -2.40
CA GLN A 104 -31.18 3.36 -3.62
C GLN A 104 -29.77 2.80 -3.88
N LEU A 105 -28.95 2.64 -2.84
CA LEU A 105 -27.64 1.98 -2.95
C LEU A 105 -27.79 0.52 -3.39
N THR A 106 -28.74 -0.21 -2.80
CA THR A 106 -29.06 -1.59 -3.20
C THR A 106 -29.52 -1.67 -4.66
N ALA A 107 -30.38 -0.73 -5.09
CA ALA A 107 -30.84 -0.66 -6.47
C ALA A 107 -29.71 -0.32 -7.46
N LEU A 108 -28.73 0.51 -7.05
CA LEU A 108 -27.55 0.82 -7.84
C LEU A 108 -26.63 -0.41 -7.98
N ALA A 109 -26.44 -1.14 -6.89
CA ALA A 109 -25.69 -2.40 -6.84
C ALA A 109 -26.31 -3.51 -7.71
N ALA A 110 -27.63 -3.52 -7.85
CA ALA A 110 -28.38 -4.49 -8.67
C ALA A 110 -28.35 -4.19 -10.17
N ARG A 111 -27.80 -3.06 -10.61
CA ARG A 111 -27.72 -2.74 -12.04
C ARG A 111 -26.85 -3.78 -12.77
N PRO A 112 -27.23 -4.16 -14.01
CA PRO A 112 -26.46 -5.12 -14.78
C PRO A 112 -25.03 -4.61 -14.91
N ARG A 113 -24.11 -5.46 -14.43
CA ARG A 113 -22.68 -5.19 -14.46
C ARG A 113 -22.30 -5.00 -15.92
N ASN A 114 -21.54 -3.95 -16.24
CA ASN A 114 -20.71 -4.09 -17.43
C ASN A 114 -19.85 -5.34 -17.17
N PRO A 115 -19.68 -6.25 -18.15
CA PRO A 115 -18.61 -7.24 -18.07
C PRO A 115 -17.31 -6.51 -17.72
N LEU A 116 -16.27 -7.20 -17.26
CA LEU A 116 -14.92 -6.61 -17.10
C LEU A 116 -14.39 -6.16 -18.49
N GLY A 117 -15.05 -5.19 -19.12
CA GLY A 117 -14.68 -4.61 -20.37
C GLY A 117 -13.41 -3.87 -20.10
N THR A 118 -12.32 -4.43 -20.62
CA THR A 118 -10.97 -3.84 -20.81
C THR A 118 -10.28 -3.18 -19.61
N LYS A 119 -10.94 -2.99 -18.46
CA LYS A 119 -10.33 -2.42 -17.25
C LYS A 119 -9.60 -3.51 -16.50
N ALA A 120 -8.36 -3.77 -16.92
CA ALA A 120 -7.43 -4.60 -16.19
C ALA A 120 -7.20 -4.01 -14.79
N VAL A 121 -7.27 -4.86 -13.76
CA VAL A 121 -6.88 -4.49 -12.40
C VAL A 121 -5.36 -4.31 -12.39
N PRO A 122 -4.83 -3.12 -12.07
CA PRO A 122 -3.40 -2.91 -12.10
C PRO A 122 -2.72 -3.68 -10.96
N LYS A 123 -1.54 -4.25 -11.24
CA LYS A 123 -0.66 -4.77 -10.20
C LYS A 123 -0.23 -3.65 -9.26
N VAL A 124 -0.02 -4.01 -7.99
CA VAL A 124 0.46 -3.08 -6.97
C VAL A 124 1.97 -3.20 -6.87
N ALA A 125 2.65 -2.06 -6.95
CA ALA A 125 4.11 -1.98 -6.84
C ALA A 125 4.49 -1.03 -5.70
N ILE A 126 5.54 -1.42 -4.96
CA ILE A 126 6.16 -0.63 -3.89
C ILE A 126 7.68 -0.52 -4.17
N PRO A 127 8.07 0.16 -5.27
CA PRO A 127 9.43 0.08 -5.81
C PRO A 127 10.53 0.52 -4.84
N TYR A 128 10.31 1.57 -4.04
CA TYR A 128 11.31 2.08 -3.12
C TYR A 128 11.53 1.11 -1.95
N LEU A 129 10.46 0.61 -1.32
CA LEU A 129 10.57 -0.44 -0.31
C LEU A 129 11.26 -1.69 -0.87
N SER A 130 10.87 -2.16 -2.06
CA SER A 130 11.47 -3.34 -2.70
C SER A 130 12.95 -3.14 -3.01
N ALA A 131 13.37 -1.94 -3.40
CA ALA A 131 14.77 -1.61 -3.63
C ALA A 131 15.59 -1.44 -2.33
N LYS A 132 14.91 -1.29 -1.18
CA LYS A 132 15.52 -1.00 0.13
C LYS A 132 15.07 -1.96 1.23
N VAL A 133 14.81 -3.22 0.88
CA VAL A 133 14.41 -4.27 1.84
C VAL A 133 15.42 -4.42 2.99
N GLU A 134 16.71 -4.32 2.70
CA GLU A 134 17.77 -4.38 3.73
C GLU A 134 17.66 -3.26 4.77
N SER A 135 17.15 -2.08 4.37
CA SER A 135 16.97 -0.92 5.24
C SER A 135 15.80 -1.09 6.22
N ILE A 136 14.94 -2.10 6.04
CA ILE A 136 13.89 -2.44 7.00
C ILE A 136 14.49 -2.74 8.38
N GLY A 137 15.68 -3.36 8.43
CA GLY A 137 16.39 -3.66 9.68
C GLY A 137 16.73 -2.44 10.54
N LEU A 138 16.74 -1.23 9.96
CA LEU A 138 17.00 0.02 10.67
C LEU A 138 15.80 0.49 11.52
N LEU A 139 14.61 -0.08 11.30
CA LEU A 139 13.37 0.31 11.98
C LEU A 139 13.16 -0.46 13.29
N CYS A 140 12.24 0.01 14.13
CA CYS A 140 11.79 -0.78 15.28
C CYS A 140 10.98 -2.01 14.85
N SER A 141 10.99 -3.06 15.67
CA SER A 141 10.37 -4.36 15.35
C SER A 141 8.89 -4.28 14.99
N SER A 142 8.13 -3.34 15.58
CA SER A 142 6.72 -3.13 15.22
C SER A 142 6.56 -2.66 13.78
N ARG A 143 7.34 -1.67 13.34
CA ARG A 143 7.32 -1.17 11.97
C ARG A 143 7.87 -2.18 10.97
N GLN A 144 8.88 -2.96 11.35
CA GLN A 144 9.40 -4.05 10.52
C GLN A 144 8.29 -5.06 10.20
N LYS A 145 7.52 -5.47 11.23
CA LYS A 145 6.39 -6.39 11.06
C LYS A 145 5.33 -5.85 10.09
N GLU A 146 4.97 -4.57 10.21
CA GLU A 146 3.98 -3.96 9.30
C GLU A 146 4.46 -3.94 7.84
N LEU A 147 5.74 -3.66 7.59
CA LEU A 147 6.30 -3.68 6.22
C LEU A 147 6.37 -5.09 5.64
N VAL A 148 6.76 -6.08 6.44
CA VAL A 148 6.78 -7.49 5.99
C VAL A 148 5.36 -7.98 5.67
N ASN A 149 4.38 -7.66 6.51
CA ASN A 149 2.98 -7.99 6.25
C ASN A 149 2.46 -7.28 4.99
N LEU A 150 2.81 -6.01 4.81
CA LEU A 150 2.46 -5.25 3.60
C LEU A 150 3.01 -5.93 2.34
N LEU A 151 4.30 -6.29 2.33
CA LEU A 151 4.93 -6.99 1.20
C LEU A 151 4.22 -8.31 0.90
N HIS A 152 3.87 -9.08 1.94
CA HIS A 152 3.09 -10.30 1.78
C HIS A 152 1.72 -10.05 1.13
N TYR A 153 0.95 -9.05 1.60
CA TYR A 153 -0.37 -8.78 1.03
C TYR A 153 -0.30 -8.22 -0.39
N VAL A 154 0.73 -7.43 -0.71
CA VAL A 154 0.96 -6.94 -2.08
C VAL A 154 1.24 -8.09 -3.03
N GLU A 155 2.04 -9.07 -2.59
CA GLU A 155 2.29 -10.29 -3.38
C GLU A 155 1.01 -11.09 -3.60
N VAL A 156 0.20 -11.28 -2.56
CA VAL A 156 -1.11 -11.94 -2.67
C VAL A 156 -2.02 -11.21 -3.68
N ILE A 157 -2.06 -9.88 -3.63
CA ILE A 157 -2.83 -9.08 -4.61
C ILE A 157 -2.33 -9.35 -6.03
N ASN A 158 -1.02 -9.31 -6.25
CA ASN A 158 -0.44 -9.48 -7.58
C ASN A 158 -0.69 -10.87 -8.16
N ILE A 159 -0.59 -11.93 -7.36
CA ILE A 159 -0.95 -13.30 -7.76
C ILE A 159 -2.43 -13.35 -8.16
N LYS A 160 -3.33 -12.77 -7.37
CA LYS A 160 -4.77 -12.78 -7.68
C LYS A 160 -5.14 -11.93 -8.89
N VAL A 161 -4.40 -10.85 -9.15
CA VAL A 161 -4.55 -10.06 -10.39
C VAL A 161 -4.17 -10.89 -11.62
N GLU A 162 -3.12 -11.72 -11.53
CA GLU A 162 -2.74 -12.65 -12.61
C GLU A 162 -3.80 -13.72 -12.83
N GLU A 163 -4.26 -14.39 -11.77
CA GLU A 163 -5.35 -15.37 -11.84
C GLU A 163 -6.61 -14.77 -12.48
N LEU A 164 -6.98 -13.54 -12.08
CA LEU A 164 -8.12 -12.82 -12.65
C LEU A 164 -7.94 -12.53 -14.15
N ALA A 165 -6.73 -12.19 -14.58
CA ALA A 165 -6.43 -11.98 -15.99
C ALA A 165 -6.57 -13.29 -16.79
N ASP A 166 -6.14 -14.42 -16.23
CA ASP A 166 -6.32 -15.74 -16.83
C ASP A 166 -7.80 -16.13 -16.94
N TRP A 167 -8.59 -15.92 -15.87
CA TRP A 167 -10.05 -16.16 -15.92
C TRP A 167 -10.73 -15.31 -16.98
N ASN A 168 -10.39 -14.02 -17.05
CA ASN A 168 -10.90 -13.13 -18.10
C ASN A 168 -10.54 -13.62 -19.50
N ARG A 169 -9.31 -14.12 -19.73
CA ARG A 169 -8.95 -14.71 -21.03
C ARG A 169 -9.83 -15.92 -21.37
N MET A 170 -10.06 -16.81 -20.41
CA MET A 170 -10.87 -18.01 -20.62
C MET A 170 -12.33 -17.70 -20.97
N THR A 171 -12.89 -16.57 -20.51
CA THR A 171 -14.26 -16.17 -20.90
C THR A 171 -14.44 -15.91 -22.39
N PHE A 172 -13.35 -15.59 -23.12
CA PHE A 172 -13.41 -15.40 -24.57
C PHE A 172 -13.21 -16.70 -25.37
N GLU A 173 -12.65 -17.74 -24.75
CA GLU A 173 -12.34 -19.02 -25.40
C GLU A 173 -13.48 -20.05 -25.25
N VAL A 174 -14.29 -19.92 -24.22
CA VAL A 174 -15.32 -20.89 -23.85
C VAL A 174 -16.69 -20.52 -24.42
N THR A 175 -17.31 -21.43 -25.16
CA THR A 175 -18.61 -21.24 -25.83
C THR A 175 -19.82 -21.84 -25.09
N ASN A 176 -19.62 -22.61 -24.01
CA ASN A 176 -20.71 -23.20 -23.23
C ASN A 176 -21.07 -22.32 -22.02
N ASP A 177 -22.36 -22.02 -21.88
CA ASP A 177 -22.94 -21.19 -20.80
C ASP A 177 -22.60 -21.71 -19.39
N GLU A 178 -22.56 -23.04 -19.19
CA GLU A 178 -22.25 -23.63 -17.88
C GLU A 178 -20.79 -23.36 -17.46
N ASN A 179 -19.86 -23.50 -18.39
CA ASN A 179 -18.45 -23.20 -18.15
C ASN A 179 -18.22 -21.69 -17.99
N HIS A 180 -18.95 -20.86 -18.74
CA HIS A 180 -18.89 -19.40 -18.59
C HIS A 180 -19.34 -18.97 -17.18
N ALA A 181 -20.41 -19.57 -16.64
CA ALA A 181 -20.87 -19.31 -15.28
C ALA A 181 -19.83 -19.70 -14.23
N LEU A 182 -19.17 -20.86 -14.38
CA LEU A 182 -18.10 -21.32 -13.49
C LEU A 182 -16.89 -20.37 -13.51
N ILE A 183 -16.44 -19.97 -14.70
CA ILE A 183 -15.31 -19.03 -14.86
C ILE A 183 -15.64 -17.68 -14.22
N SER A 184 -16.86 -17.18 -14.44
CA SER A 184 -17.32 -15.92 -13.85
C SER A 184 -17.35 -16.00 -12.31
N GLY A 185 -17.78 -17.14 -11.75
CA GLY A 185 -17.73 -17.38 -10.31
C GLY A 185 -16.31 -17.37 -9.74
N ASN A 186 -15.35 -17.98 -10.43
CA ASN A 186 -13.94 -17.97 -10.02
C ASN A 186 -13.31 -16.58 -10.11
N ALA A 187 -13.69 -15.79 -11.13
CA ALA A 187 -13.27 -14.39 -11.24
C ALA A 187 -13.79 -13.56 -10.05
N ASP A 188 -15.07 -13.70 -9.69
CA ASP A 188 -15.66 -13.01 -8.53
C ASP A 188 -14.94 -13.39 -7.22
N VAL A 189 -14.60 -14.67 -7.02
CA VAL A 189 -13.80 -15.13 -5.86
C VAL A 189 -12.40 -14.50 -5.84
N SER A 190 -11.76 -14.39 -7.00
CA SER A 190 -10.44 -13.75 -7.12
C SER A 190 -10.51 -12.26 -6.76
N ILE A 191 -11.56 -11.57 -7.19
CA ILE A 191 -11.80 -10.16 -6.84
C ILE A 191 -12.00 -9.99 -5.33
N GLN A 192 -12.75 -10.87 -4.67
CA GLN A 192 -12.92 -10.84 -3.21
C GLN A 192 -11.60 -10.99 -2.46
N ALA A 193 -10.74 -11.90 -2.93
CA ALA A 193 -9.43 -12.11 -2.37
C ALA A 193 -8.55 -10.86 -2.51
N ILE A 194 -8.60 -10.18 -3.68
CA ILE A 194 -7.89 -8.91 -3.91
C ILE A 194 -8.38 -7.84 -2.94
N ILE A 195 -9.70 -7.65 -2.81
CA ILE A 195 -10.28 -6.65 -1.89
C ILE A 195 -9.82 -6.90 -0.45
N THR A 196 -9.94 -8.15 0.02
CA THR A 196 -9.55 -8.52 1.38
C THR A 196 -8.06 -8.29 1.64
N ALA A 197 -7.19 -8.66 0.69
CA ALA A 197 -5.76 -8.42 0.80
C ALA A 197 -5.41 -6.92 0.77
N ALA A 198 -6.10 -6.14 -0.08
CA ALA A 198 -5.91 -4.70 -0.19
C ALA A 198 -6.35 -3.95 1.09
N GLU A 199 -7.43 -4.36 1.74
CA GLU A 199 -7.87 -3.80 3.03
C GLU A 199 -6.85 -4.07 4.14
N ARG A 200 -6.29 -5.30 4.18
CA ARG A 200 -5.24 -5.66 5.14
C ARG A 200 -3.92 -4.91 4.87
N ALA A 201 -3.54 -4.78 3.60
CA ALA A 201 -2.40 -3.96 3.20
C ALA A 201 -2.58 -2.49 3.63
N SER A 202 -3.76 -1.92 3.43
CA SER A 202 -4.08 -0.57 3.89
C SER A 202 -3.99 -0.44 5.42
N ALA A 203 -4.49 -1.43 6.17
CA ALA A 203 -4.37 -1.45 7.62
C ALA A 203 -2.91 -1.47 8.09
N CYS A 204 -2.03 -2.26 7.45
CA CYS A 204 -0.60 -2.25 7.73
C CYS A 204 0.03 -0.88 7.47
N ILE A 205 -0.34 -0.23 6.37
CA ILE A 205 0.13 1.13 6.06
C ILE A 205 -0.34 2.12 7.13
N LYS A 206 -1.61 2.06 7.53
CA LYS A 206 -2.17 2.94 8.55
C LYS A 206 -1.42 2.79 9.89
N ASN A 207 -1.15 1.56 10.31
CA ASN A 207 -0.39 1.27 11.54
C ASN A 207 1.07 1.74 11.44
N TYR A 208 1.67 1.68 10.26
CA TYR A 208 3.02 2.19 10.04
C TYR A 208 3.07 3.73 10.11
N LEU A 209 2.04 4.40 9.61
CA LEU A 209 1.95 5.86 9.51
C LEU A 209 1.52 6.55 10.82
N SER A 210 0.86 5.83 11.74
CA SER A 210 0.51 6.32 13.08
C SER A 210 1.73 6.43 14.00
#